data_AF-A0A1Z9E912-F1
#
_entry.id   AF-A0A1Z9E912-F1
#
_cell.length_a   1.000
_cell.length_b   1.000
_cell.length_c   1.000
_cell.angle_alpha   90.00
_cell.angle_beta   90.00
_cell.angle_gamma   90.00
#
_symmetry.space_group_name_H-M   'P 1'
#
loop_
_entity.id
_entity.type
_entity.pdbx_description
1 polymer ?
#
loop_
_entity_poly.entity_id
_entity_poly.type
_entity_poly.pdbx_seq_one_letter_code
_entity_poly.pdbx_strand_id
1 'polypeptide(L)'
;NSDGELFVGNQVINPVTGQITNEDIAQLNVLGEEGTTIETFSELVLTDKLTVIGGASNQLESVFSGPVTFQKKITSQDTIQTLNFTLSNDDGTVLRNILMAEEDSSGNPEVDATEAYNSGDICYNIDWTPGNALGWIYDSGTWYKFGLSDTTPITSNRFSGETHYGIGIAPDASNRMKIAGNVMVSGDIDVTGKYGCADKYSLATGINNGNNGVMYTGNGSTSSFAISPGHNAYSLLVFLNGVCQRPGTDYTVTANAVDFSVGTIPQTGDAIQIRELVI
;
A
#
# COMPACT_ATOMS: atom_id res chain seq x y z
N ASN A 1 -76.05 -7.25 -32.31
CA ASN A 1 -75.09 -7.44 -33.43
C ASN A 1 -75.65 -8.56 -34.31
N SER A 2 -75.04 -8.86 -35.47
CA SER A 2 -75.47 -9.96 -36.35
C SER A 2 -75.24 -11.36 -35.77
N ASP A 3 -74.57 -11.45 -34.60
CA ASP A 3 -74.07 -12.68 -34.00
C ASP A 3 -74.81 -13.07 -32.70
N GLY A 4 -75.85 -12.32 -32.32
CA GLY A 4 -76.77 -12.65 -31.22
C GLY A 4 -76.26 -12.34 -29.81
N GLU A 5 -75.14 -11.65 -29.65
CA GLU A 5 -74.59 -11.36 -28.32
C GLU A 5 -75.39 -10.28 -27.59
N LEU A 6 -75.67 -10.54 -26.31
CA LEU A 6 -76.39 -9.62 -25.44
C LEU A 6 -75.39 -8.84 -24.60
N PHE A 7 -75.41 -7.52 -24.75
CA PHE A 7 -74.58 -6.59 -23.98
C PHE A 7 -75.39 -6.02 -22.83
N VAL A 8 -74.88 -6.14 -21.59
CA VAL A 8 -75.47 -5.50 -20.41
C VAL A 8 -74.35 -4.78 -19.66
N GLY A 9 -74.26 -3.45 -19.84
CA GLY A 9 -73.12 -2.69 -19.32
C GLY A 9 -71.80 -3.09 -19.99
N ASN A 10 -70.75 -3.31 -19.19
CA ASN A 10 -69.41 -3.73 -19.65
C ASN A 10 -69.25 -5.27 -19.72
N GLN A 11 -70.35 -6.01 -19.73
CA GLN A 11 -70.35 -7.47 -19.80
C GLN A 11 -70.98 -7.96 -21.10
N VAL A 12 -70.31 -8.90 -21.75
CA VAL A 12 -70.83 -9.62 -22.92
C VAL A 12 -71.35 -10.98 -22.45
N ILE A 13 -72.60 -11.28 -22.80
CA ILE A 13 -73.23 -12.55 -22.47
C ILE A 13 -73.28 -13.41 -23.74
N ASN A 14 -72.59 -14.54 -23.71
CA ASN A 14 -72.69 -15.52 -24.80
C ASN A 14 -74.10 -16.10 -24.83
N PRO A 15 -74.86 -15.92 -25.93
CA PRO A 15 -76.27 -16.30 -26.00
C PRO A 15 -76.49 -17.82 -26.02
N VAL A 16 -75.46 -18.62 -26.28
CA VAL A 16 -75.54 -20.09 -26.38
C VAL A 16 -75.07 -20.77 -25.09
N THR A 17 -74.03 -20.26 -24.43
CA THR A 17 -73.44 -20.89 -23.24
C THR A 17 -73.82 -20.19 -21.93
N GLY A 18 -74.38 -18.97 -21.97
CA GLY A 18 -74.68 -18.16 -20.79
C GLY A 18 -73.42 -17.65 -20.06
N GLN A 19 -72.24 -17.85 -20.66
CA GLN A 19 -70.97 -17.39 -20.10
C GLN A 19 -70.91 -15.86 -20.18
N ILE A 20 -70.66 -15.23 -19.03
CA ILE A 20 -70.46 -13.80 -18.91
C ILE A 20 -68.96 -13.54 -18.95
N THR A 21 -68.49 -12.80 -19.95
CA THR A 21 -67.12 -12.26 -19.98
C THR A 21 -67.19 -10.80 -19.59
N ASN A 22 -66.43 -10.42 -18.55
CA ASN A 22 -66.31 -9.03 -18.12
C ASN A 22 -65.16 -8.39 -18.89
N GLU A 23 -65.45 -7.32 -19.63
CA GLU A 23 -64.46 -6.55 -20.39
C GLU A 23 -63.83 -5.42 -19.55
N ASP A 24 -64.16 -5.32 -18.25
CA ASP A 24 -63.47 -4.40 -17.34
C ASP A 24 -61.99 -4.80 -17.17
N ILE A 25 -61.14 -4.20 -18.00
CA ILE A 25 -59.74 -4.02 -17.65
C ILE A 25 -59.71 -2.86 -16.65
N ALA A 26 -59.33 -3.15 -15.40
CA ALA A 26 -59.09 -2.11 -14.40
C ALA A 26 -57.87 -1.28 -14.81
N GLN A 27 -58.08 -0.29 -15.69
CA GLN A 27 -57.09 0.70 -16.04
C GLN A 27 -57.21 1.84 -15.03
N LEU A 28 -56.25 1.92 -14.11
CA LEU A 28 -56.11 3.10 -13.26
C LEU A 28 -55.61 4.25 -14.14
N ASN A 29 -56.53 5.12 -14.55
CA ASN A 29 -56.22 6.29 -15.37
C ASN A 29 -56.24 7.55 -14.49
N VAL A 30 -55.10 7.88 -13.90
CA VAL A 30 -54.92 9.13 -13.16
C VAL A 30 -54.30 10.14 -14.11
N LEU A 31 -55.15 10.95 -14.75
CA LEU A 31 -54.75 12.10 -15.56
C LEU A 31 -54.96 13.36 -14.74
N GLY A 32 -53.91 14.15 -14.53
CA GLY A 32 -54.07 15.50 -14.02
C GLY A 32 -54.54 16.42 -15.15
N GLU A 33 -55.82 16.73 -15.20
CA GLU A 33 -56.30 17.95 -15.85
C GLU A 33 -56.21 19.10 -14.83
N GLU A 34 -55.81 20.28 -15.28
CA GLU A 34 -55.72 21.48 -14.44
C GLU A 34 -57.06 21.72 -13.72
N GLY A 35 -57.07 21.61 -12.38
CA GLY A 35 -58.22 21.95 -11.55
C GLY A 35 -59.13 20.78 -11.12
N THR A 36 -58.78 19.51 -11.36
CA THR A 36 -59.50 18.38 -10.74
C THR A 36 -58.79 17.88 -9.48
N THR A 37 -59.56 17.48 -8.46
CA THR A 37 -59.03 16.86 -7.24
C THR A 37 -58.41 15.52 -7.58
N ILE A 38 -57.08 15.47 -7.52
CA ILE A 38 -56.28 14.25 -7.64
C ILE A 38 -56.78 13.23 -6.60
N GLU A 39 -57.09 12.01 -7.03
CA GLU A 39 -57.37 10.92 -6.11
C GLU A 39 -56.10 10.62 -5.29
N THR A 40 -56.10 11.00 -4.02
CA THR A 40 -55.03 10.64 -3.08
C THR A 40 -55.31 9.24 -2.55
N PHE A 41 -54.42 8.30 -2.84
CA PHE A 41 -54.49 6.95 -2.27
C PHE A 41 -53.67 6.89 -0.96
N SER A 42 -54.20 6.20 0.05
CA SER A 42 -53.44 5.92 1.28
C SER A 42 -52.34 4.87 1.06
N GLU A 43 -52.55 3.93 0.13
CA GLU A 43 -51.63 2.84 -0.18
C GLU A 43 -51.83 2.34 -1.62
N LEU A 44 -50.74 1.92 -2.27
CA LEU A 44 -50.76 1.15 -3.52
C LEU A 44 -50.05 -0.19 -3.29
N VAL A 45 -50.78 -1.30 -3.45
CA VAL A 45 -50.25 -2.66 -3.28
C VAL A 45 -50.17 -3.35 -4.64
N LEU A 46 -48.97 -3.81 -5.02
CA LEU A 46 -48.69 -4.59 -6.24
C LEU A 46 -48.08 -5.94 -5.85
N THR A 47 -48.54 -7.04 -6.44
CA THR A 47 -48.16 -8.41 -6.01
C THR A 47 -47.14 -9.10 -6.91
N ASP A 48 -46.97 -8.65 -8.17
CA ASP A 48 -46.11 -9.32 -9.14
C ASP A 48 -45.02 -8.38 -9.69
N LYS A 49 -45.38 -7.42 -10.54
CA LYS A 49 -44.42 -6.55 -11.21
C LYS A 49 -44.90 -5.12 -11.35
N LEU A 50 -43.99 -4.18 -11.07
CA LEU A 50 -44.07 -2.81 -11.54
C LEU A 50 -43.09 -2.64 -12.71
N THR A 51 -43.56 -2.14 -13.86
CA THR A 51 -42.70 -1.77 -14.99
C THR A 51 -42.83 -0.28 -15.22
N VAL A 52 -41.70 0.44 -15.18
CA VAL A 52 -41.62 1.89 -15.36
C VAL A 52 -40.88 2.13 -16.67
N ILE A 53 -41.53 2.80 -17.64
CA ILE A 53 -41.00 2.96 -19.01
C ILE A 53 -40.78 4.44 -19.29
N GLY A 54 -39.56 4.77 -19.70
CA GLY A 54 -39.05 6.12 -19.98
C GLY A 54 -39.72 6.96 -21.06
N GLY A 55 -40.85 6.50 -21.62
CA GLY A 55 -41.41 7.03 -22.86
C GLY A 55 -40.44 6.95 -24.04
N ALA A 56 -40.69 7.70 -25.11
CA ALA A 56 -39.88 7.68 -26.33
C ALA A 56 -38.42 8.18 -26.14
N SER A 57 -38.17 8.98 -25.10
CA SER A 57 -36.86 9.58 -24.81
C SER A 57 -36.06 8.82 -23.75
N ASN A 58 -36.60 7.74 -23.16
CA ASN A 58 -35.98 7.01 -22.04
C ASN A 58 -35.66 7.89 -20.81
N GLN A 59 -36.44 8.94 -20.56
CA GLN A 59 -36.16 9.98 -19.55
C GLN A 59 -37.20 10.02 -18.40
N LEU A 60 -37.81 8.89 -18.05
CA LEU A 60 -38.76 8.90 -16.92
C LEU A 60 -38.00 9.02 -15.60
N GLU A 61 -38.23 10.14 -14.92
CA GLU A 61 -37.78 10.38 -13.56
C GLU A 61 -38.78 9.76 -12.57
N SER A 62 -38.27 9.00 -11.59
CA SER A 62 -39.06 8.46 -10.48
C SER A 62 -38.58 9.11 -9.19
N VAL A 63 -39.43 9.95 -8.59
CA VAL A 63 -39.10 10.69 -7.36
C VAL A 63 -39.79 10.05 -6.17
N PHE A 64 -39.01 9.67 -5.15
CA PHE A 64 -39.51 9.20 -3.86
C PHE A 64 -39.13 10.23 -2.79
N SER A 65 -40.08 11.04 -2.34
CA SER A 65 -39.83 12.13 -1.37
C SER A 65 -39.67 11.66 0.08
N GLY A 66 -39.64 10.35 0.32
CA GLY A 66 -39.45 9.73 1.63
C GLY A 66 -38.54 8.51 1.54
N PRO A 67 -38.22 7.86 2.69
CA PRO A 67 -37.37 6.68 2.72
C PRO A 67 -37.93 5.54 1.85
N VAL A 68 -37.04 4.82 1.18
CA VAL A 68 -37.38 3.65 0.36
C VAL A 68 -36.64 2.43 0.89
N THR A 69 -37.40 1.37 1.20
CA THR A 69 -36.83 0.10 1.69
C THR A 69 -36.83 -0.95 0.58
N PHE A 70 -35.65 -1.38 0.17
CA PHE A 70 -35.48 -2.55 -0.70
C PHE A 70 -35.06 -3.76 0.14
N GLN A 71 -35.90 -4.79 0.21
CA GLN A 71 -35.62 -5.98 1.04
C GLN A 71 -34.58 -6.93 0.44
N LYS A 72 -34.27 -6.78 -0.86
CA LYS A 72 -33.35 -7.67 -1.59
C LYS A 72 -32.39 -6.84 -2.45
N LYS A 73 -32.30 -7.17 -3.74
CA LYS A 73 -31.27 -6.66 -4.63
C LYS A 73 -31.71 -5.36 -5.31
N ILE A 74 -30.80 -4.39 -5.37
CA ILE A 74 -30.84 -3.27 -6.31
C ILE A 74 -29.84 -3.58 -7.43
N THR A 75 -30.21 -3.37 -8.70
CA THR A 75 -29.32 -3.54 -9.85
C THR A 75 -29.42 -2.30 -10.75
N SER A 76 -28.28 -1.69 -11.06
CA SER A 76 -28.14 -0.62 -12.07
C SER A 76 -27.15 -1.08 -13.15
N GLN A 77 -27.39 -0.69 -14.41
CA GLN A 77 -26.48 -1.00 -15.53
C GLN A 77 -25.41 0.07 -15.75
N ASP A 78 -25.56 1.24 -15.12
CA ASP A 78 -24.66 2.37 -15.30
C ASP A 78 -24.15 2.82 -13.93
N THR A 79 -24.75 3.85 -13.33
CA THR A 79 -24.28 4.43 -12.06
C THR A 79 -25.34 4.37 -10.96
N ILE A 80 -24.86 4.46 -9.72
CA ILE A 80 -25.64 4.81 -8.53
C ILE A 80 -24.86 5.94 -7.86
N GLN A 81 -25.50 7.09 -7.66
CA GLN A 81 -24.91 8.23 -6.98
C GLN A 81 -25.54 8.39 -5.60
N THR A 82 -24.70 8.55 -4.57
CA THR A 82 -25.13 8.85 -3.20
C THR A 82 -24.13 9.81 -2.56
N LEU A 83 -24.59 10.61 -1.60
CA LEU A 83 -23.72 11.47 -0.80
C LEU A 83 -22.99 10.68 0.29
N ASN A 84 -23.65 9.67 0.86
CA ASN A 84 -23.11 8.79 1.88
C ASN A 84 -23.70 7.39 1.69
N PHE A 85 -22.83 6.38 1.71
CA PHE A 85 -23.26 4.98 1.64
C PHE A 85 -22.98 4.26 2.95
N THR A 86 -24.04 4.02 3.72
CA THR A 86 -23.95 3.28 4.97
C THR A 86 -24.10 1.78 4.71
N LEU A 87 -23.08 1.02 5.09
CA LEU A 87 -23.09 -0.42 5.14
C LEU A 87 -23.45 -0.87 6.57
N SER A 88 -24.22 -1.95 6.67
CA SER A 88 -24.48 -2.61 7.95
C SER A 88 -23.97 -4.04 7.95
N ASN A 89 -23.70 -4.58 9.14
CA ASN A 89 -23.65 -6.03 9.32
C ASN A 89 -25.07 -6.65 9.28
N ASP A 90 -25.13 -7.98 9.35
CA ASP A 90 -26.37 -8.76 9.19
C ASP A 90 -27.47 -8.41 10.21
N ASP A 91 -27.10 -7.93 11.40
CA ASP A 91 -28.06 -7.56 12.46
C ASP A 91 -28.35 -6.05 12.54
N GLY A 92 -27.71 -5.24 11.68
CA GLY A 92 -27.93 -3.79 11.62
C GLY A 92 -27.31 -2.99 12.77
N THR A 93 -26.59 -3.61 13.70
CA THR A 93 -26.03 -2.94 14.88
C THR A 93 -24.73 -2.19 14.59
N VAL A 94 -23.98 -2.66 13.60
CA VAL A 94 -22.70 -2.08 13.18
C VAL A 94 -22.92 -1.36 11.87
N LEU A 95 -22.78 -0.04 11.88
CA LEU A 95 -22.92 0.82 10.70
C LEU A 95 -21.57 1.41 10.30
N ARG A 96 -21.26 1.42 9.01
CA ARG A 96 -20.04 2.01 8.44
C ARG A 96 -20.37 2.87 7.26
N ASN A 97 -19.92 4.11 7.29
CA ASN A 97 -20.13 5.06 6.21
C ASN A 97 -19.00 5.03 5.19
N ILE A 98 -19.36 5.24 3.93
CA ILE A 98 -18.44 5.55 2.84
C ILE A 98 -18.85 6.90 2.28
N LEU A 99 -17.97 7.88 2.42
CA LEU A 99 -18.19 9.27 2.01
C LEU A 99 -16.95 9.85 1.31
N MET A 100 -17.03 11.12 0.92
CA MET A 100 -15.96 11.87 0.28
C MET A 100 -15.79 13.24 0.94
N ALA A 101 -14.56 13.72 1.04
CA ALA A 101 -14.24 15.06 1.54
C ALA A 101 -12.92 15.58 0.95
N GLU A 102 -12.73 16.90 1.02
CA GLU A 102 -11.47 17.57 0.71
C GLU A 102 -10.45 17.36 1.86
N GLU A 103 -9.16 17.60 1.62
CA GLU A 103 -8.13 17.55 2.67
C GLU A 103 -8.03 18.92 3.37
N ASP A 104 -8.16 18.94 4.69
CA ASP A 104 -8.01 20.13 5.50
C ASP A 104 -6.53 20.56 5.64
N SER A 105 -6.30 21.74 6.24
CA SER A 105 -4.94 22.26 6.48
C SER A 105 -4.06 21.41 7.41
N SER A 106 -4.64 20.44 8.13
CA SER A 106 -3.96 19.52 9.05
C SER A 106 -3.74 18.12 8.43
N GLY A 107 -4.20 17.90 7.20
CA GLY A 107 -4.07 16.65 6.46
C GLY A 107 -5.13 15.59 6.79
N ASN A 108 -6.25 16.01 7.37
CA ASN A 108 -7.43 15.20 7.69
C ASN A 108 -8.56 15.49 6.69
N PRO A 109 -9.61 14.65 6.60
CA PRO A 109 -10.76 14.99 5.78
C PRO A 109 -11.52 16.19 6.38
N GLU A 110 -11.89 17.16 5.54
CA GLU A 110 -12.74 18.29 5.90
C GLU A 110 -14.21 17.83 5.98
N VAL A 111 -14.57 17.33 7.15
CA VAL A 111 -15.92 16.83 7.46
C VAL A 111 -16.50 17.56 8.67
N ASP A 112 -17.82 17.53 8.83
CA ASP A 112 -18.49 18.21 9.94
C ASP A 112 -18.05 17.61 11.28
N ALA A 113 -17.32 18.40 12.07
CA ALA A 113 -16.78 17.99 13.36
C ALA A 113 -17.86 17.66 14.42
N THR A 114 -19.13 17.97 14.15
CA THR A 114 -20.26 17.64 15.02
C THR A 114 -20.87 16.26 14.71
N GLU A 115 -20.52 15.64 13.58
CA GLU A 115 -20.96 14.29 13.26
C GLU A 115 -20.21 13.24 14.09
N ALA A 116 -20.95 12.21 14.52
CA ALA A 116 -20.38 11.08 15.24
C ALA A 116 -19.92 10.00 14.24
N TYR A 117 -18.63 10.00 13.92
CA TYR A 117 -18.01 8.95 13.10
C TYR A 117 -17.77 7.67 13.90
N ASN A 118 -17.89 6.53 13.22
CA ASN A 118 -17.66 5.21 13.79
C ASN A 118 -16.30 4.66 13.36
N SER A 119 -15.61 3.92 14.24
CA SER A 119 -14.36 3.24 13.88
C SER A 119 -14.57 2.31 12.70
N GLY A 120 -13.93 2.61 11.57
CA GLY A 120 -14.04 1.92 10.29
C GLY A 120 -14.81 2.70 9.21
N ASP A 121 -15.33 3.89 9.50
CA ASP A 121 -15.87 4.78 8.47
C ASP A 121 -14.75 5.18 7.49
N ILE A 122 -15.06 5.22 6.20
CA ILE A 122 -14.12 5.51 5.13
C ILE A 122 -14.50 6.84 4.47
N CYS A 123 -13.51 7.73 4.34
CA CYS A 123 -13.65 8.97 3.60
C CYS A 123 -12.63 8.98 2.46
N TYR A 124 -13.09 9.01 1.21
CA TYR A 124 -12.21 9.18 0.05
C TYR A 124 -11.82 10.65 -0.13
N ASN A 125 -10.58 10.89 -0.55
CA ASN A 125 -10.08 12.23 -0.83
C ASN A 125 -10.55 12.71 -2.21
N ILE A 126 -11.28 13.82 -2.25
CA ILE A 126 -11.78 14.44 -3.49
C ILE A 126 -10.62 15.02 -4.33
N ASP A 127 -9.60 15.57 -3.67
CA ASP A 127 -8.45 16.22 -4.29
C ASP A 127 -7.23 15.30 -4.41
N TRP A 128 -7.48 13.99 -4.48
CA TRP A 128 -6.40 13.02 -4.58
C TRP A 128 -5.51 13.28 -5.79
N THR A 129 -4.20 13.17 -5.57
CA THR A 129 -3.15 13.26 -6.61
C THR A 129 -2.20 12.07 -6.51
N PRO A 130 -1.55 11.65 -7.63
CA PRO A 130 -0.63 10.51 -7.64
C PRO A 130 0.44 10.58 -6.55
N GLY A 131 0.62 9.47 -5.83
CA GLY A 131 1.60 9.33 -4.74
C GLY A 131 1.04 9.67 -3.35
N ASN A 132 -0.13 10.30 -3.26
CA ASN A 132 -0.81 10.58 -1.99
C ASN A 132 -1.78 9.47 -1.58
N ALA A 133 -2.24 9.51 -0.33
CA ALA A 133 -3.20 8.54 0.20
C ALA A 133 -4.58 8.69 -0.48
N LEU A 134 -5.25 7.57 -0.79
CA LEU A 134 -6.58 7.58 -1.43
C LEU A 134 -7.68 8.21 -0.56
N GLY A 135 -7.47 8.22 0.76
CA GLY A 135 -8.41 8.78 1.71
C GLY A 135 -8.02 8.44 3.13
N TRP A 136 -9.02 8.43 4.02
CA TRP A 136 -8.85 8.15 5.44
C TRP A 136 -9.86 7.10 5.94
N ILE A 137 -9.43 6.34 6.95
CA ILE A 137 -10.29 5.48 7.76
C ILE A 137 -10.32 6.03 9.18
N TYR A 138 -11.52 6.17 9.74
CA TYR A 138 -11.68 6.68 11.10
C TYR A 138 -11.44 5.55 12.11
N ASP A 139 -10.71 5.85 13.19
CA ASP A 139 -10.69 5.00 14.38
C ASP A 139 -10.53 5.85 15.64
N SER A 140 -11.44 5.65 16.61
CA SER A 140 -11.31 6.15 17.98
C SER A 140 -10.98 7.65 18.09
N GLY A 141 -11.63 8.48 17.27
CA GLY A 141 -11.41 9.95 17.28
C GLY A 141 -10.38 10.45 16.27
N THR A 142 -9.73 9.56 15.52
CA THR A 142 -8.61 9.93 14.64
C THR A 142 -8.84 9.39 13.23
N TRP A 143 -8.53 10.19 12.22
CA TRP A 143 -8.51 9.79 10.81
C TRP A 143 -7.12 9.29 10.42
N TYR A 144 -7.03 8.07 9.92
CA TYR A 144 -5.79 7.47 9.45
C TYR A 144 -5.79 7.38 7.93
N LYS A 145 -4.75 7.90 7.29
CA LYS A 145 -4.59 7.80 5.84
C LYS A 145 -4.51 6.33 5.39
N PHE A 146 -5.22 5.97 4.33
CA PHE A 146 -5.17 4.63 3.74
C PHE A 146 -4.99 4.68 2.21
N GLY A 147 -4.55 3.56 1.66
CA GLY A 147 -4.34 3.38 0.23
C GLY A 147 -3.09 4.10 -0.25
N LEU A 148 -2.05 3.34 -0.57
CA LEU A 148 -0.91 3.88 -1.31
C LEU A 148 -1.28 3.96 -2.79
N SER A 149 -0.89 5.04 -3.46
CA SER A 149 -1.17 5.25 -4.88
C SER A 149 0.12 5.48 -5.66
N ASP A 150 0.09 5.26 -6.98
CA ASP A 150 1.27 5.31 -7.86
C ASP A 150 2.47 4.47 -7.35
N THR A 151 2.17 3.33 -6.73
CA THR A 151 3.18 2.53 -6.05
C THR A 151 3.97 1.62 -6.98
N THR A 152 4.10 1.95 -8.27
CA THR A 152 4.96 1.18 -9.20
C THR A 152 6.29 0.73 -8.55
N PRO A 153 6.94 1.56 -7.69
CA PRO A 153 8.08 1.14 -6.89
C PRO A 153 7.77 0.10 -5.78
N ILE A 154 6.67 0.21 -5.04
CA ILE A 154 6.33 -0.66 -3.89
C ILE A 154 5.45 -1.82 -4.37
N THR A 155 6.05 -3.00 -4.48
CA THR A 155 5.38 -4.21 -4.96
C THR A 155 5.59 -5.37 -3.99
N SER A 156 4.64 -6.30 -3.91
CA SER A 156 4.80 -7.54 -3.16
C SER A 156 4.45 -8.74 -4.01
N ASN A 157 5.29 -9.78 -3.99
CA ASN A 157 5.01 -11.06 -4.65
C ASN A 157 5.22 -12.21 -3.67
N ARG A 158 4.63 -13.38 -3.98
CA ARG A 158 4.84 -14.61 -3.19
C ARG A 158 5.72 -15.60 -3.93
N PHE A 159 6.71 -16.15 -3.24
CA PHE A 159 7.58 -17.22 -3.74
C PHE A 159 7.61 -18.36 -2.72
N SER A 160 7.20 -19.56 -3.14
CA SER A 160 7.16 -20.75 -2.28
C SER A 160 6.44 -20.55 -0.93
N GLY A 161 5.39 -19.72 -0.91
CA GLY A 161 4.59 -19.46 0.30
C GLY A 161 5.00 -18.23 1.10
N GLU A 162 6.19 -17.66 0.87
CA GLU A 162 6.69 -16.47 1.57
C GLU A 162 6.36 -15.19 0.80
N THR A 163 5.96 -14.13 1.50
CA THR A 163 5.73 -12.80 0.91
C THR A 163 7.04 -12.02 0.85
N HIS A 164 7.35 -11.47 -0.32
CA HIS A 164 8.53 -10.65 -0.61
C HIS A 164 8.08 -9.25 -1.00
N TYR A 165 8.87 -8.23 -0.67
CA TYR A 165 8.60 -6.82 -0.94
C TYR A 165 9.70 -6.21 -1.82
N GLY A 166 9.33 -5.38 -2.80
CA GLY A 166 10.25 -4.58 -3.62
C GLY A 166 9.93 -3.10 -3.46
N ILE A 167 10.95 -2.24 -3.45
CA ILE A 167 10.86 -0.78 -3.48
C ILE A 167 11.78 -0.26 -4.59
N GLY A 168 11.21 0.20 -5.70
CA GLY A 168 11.95 0.74 -6.85
C GLY A 168 12.55 -0.33 -7.78
N ILE A 169 12.34 -1.62 -7.48
CA ILE A 169 12.69 -2.76 -8.34
C ILE A 169 11.75 -3.93 -8.03
N ALA A 170 11.37 -4.70 -9.05
CA ALA A 170 10.48 -5.85 -8.86
C ALA A 170 11.10 -6.92 -7.94
N PRO A 171 10.29 -7.55 -7.06
CA PRO A 171 10.71 -8.63 -6.18
C PRO A 171 11.12 -9.87 -6.99
N ASP A 172 12.05 -10.66 -6.46
CA ASP A 172 12.50 -11.92 -7.03
C ASP A 172 12.64 -13.03 -5.97
N ALA A 173 12.88 -14.26 -6.42
CA ALA A 173 13.00 -15.43 -5.54
C ALA A 173 14.25 -15.41 -4.65
N SER A 174 15.26 -14.59 -4.98
CA SER A 174 16.53 -14.55 -4.26
C SER A 174 16.52 -13.55 -3.10
N ASN A 175 15.64 -12.55 -3.15
CA ASN A 175 15.64 -11.44 -2.19
C ASN A 175 14.23 -11.16 -1.67
N ARG A 176 14.09 -11.13 -0.34
CA ARG A 176 12.83 -10.79 0.35
C ARG A 176 12.53 -9.29 0.37
N MET A 177 13.55 -8.45 0.28
CA MET A 177 13.45 -6.99 0.18
C MET A 177 14.49 -6.47 -0.80
N LYS A 178 14.08 -5.67 -1.79
CA LYS A 178 14.99 -5.01 -2.73
C LYS A 178 14.70 -3.51 -2.78
N ILE A 179 15.74 -2.69 -2.65
CA ILE A 179 15.63 -1.23 -2.66
C ILE A 179 16.63 -0.68 -3.67
N ALA A 180 16.16 0.08 -4.65
CA ALA A 180 17.02 0.83 -5.56
C ALA A 180 17.34 2.22 -4.98
N GLY A 181 18.57 2.70 -5.15
CA GLY A 181 19.01 4.02 -4.67
C GLY A 181 19.60 4.01 -3.25
N ASN A 182 19.70 5.20 -2.66
CA ASN A 182 20.28 5.39 -1.33
C ASN A 182 19.28 4.95 -0.26
N VAL A 183 19.76 4.18 0.72
CA VAL A 183 18.96 3.69 1.84
C VAL A 183 19.50 4.31 3.13
N MET A 184 18.69 5.13 3.79
CA MET A 184 18.99 5.62 5.15
C MET A 184 18.29 4.73 6.16
N VAL A 185 19.04 4.20 7.12
CA VAL A 185 18.51 3.63 8.36
C VAL A 185 19.08 4.49 9.49
N SER A 186 18.22 5.25 10.18
CA SER A 186 18.68 6.18 11.24
C SER A 186 18.93 5.49 12.59
N GLY A 187 18.51 4.23 12.72
CA GLY A 187 18.78 3.36 13.86
C GLY A 187 19.65 2.16 13.49
N ASP A 188 19.78 1.21 14.41
CA ASP A 188 20.60 0.03 14.22
C ASP A 188 19.96 -0.96 13.23
N ILE A 189 20.82 -1.63 12.45
CA ILE A 189 20.44 -2.79 11.64
C ILE A 189 20.92 -4.04 12.38
N ASP A 190 19.99 -4.81 12.97
CA ASP A 190 20.30 -6.12 13.56
C ASP A 190 20.34 -7.19 12.46
N VAL A 191 21.53 -7.78 12.24
CA VAL A 191 21.77 -8.77 11.19
C VAL A 191 22.24 -10.07 11.81
N THR A 192 21.35 -11.05 11.89
CA THR A 192 21.67 -12.42 12.32
C THR A 192 22.31 -13.27 11.20
N GLY A 193 22.26 -12.79 9.95
CA GLY A 193 22.82 -13.43 8.76
C GLY A 193 24.06 -12.72 8.17
N LYS A 194 24.28 -12.86 6.86
CA LYS A 194 25.39 -12.18 6.16
C LYS A 194 24.97 -10.78 5.70
N TYR A 195 25.76 -9.77 6.07
CA TYR A 195 25.68 -8.42 5.49
C TYR A 195 26.69 -8.29 4.34
N GLY A 196 26.22 -7.98 3.14
CA GLY A 196 27.05 -7.77 1.96
C GLY A 196 27.09 -6.29 1.58
N CYS A 197 28.28 -5.71 1.57
CA CYS A 197 28.54 -4.37 1.04
C CYS A 197 29.67 -4.47 0.00
N ALA A 198 29.57 -3.73 -1.09
CA ALA A 198 30.53 -3.81 -2.19
C ALA A 198 31.79 -2.95 -1.95
N ASP A 199 31.77 -2.05 -0.96
CA ASP A 199 32.86 -1.12 -0.64
C ASP A 199 33.19 -1.15 0.88
N LYS A 200 33.52 -0.02 1.51
CA LYS A 200 34.25 0.15 2.79
C LYS A 200 33.76 -0.52 4.10
N TYR A 201 32.79 -1.43 4.05
CA TYR A 201 32.46 -2.33 5.17
C TYR A 201 32.66 -3.83 4.85
N SER A 202 33.17 -4.15 3.66
CA SER A 202 33.53 -5.52 3.26
C SER A 202 34.83 -6.01 3.91
N LEU A 203 35.51 -5.14 4.65
CA LEU A 203 36.89 -5.33 5.07
C LEU A 203 37.04 -5.43 6.60
N ALA A 204 36.25 -6.28 7.25
CA ALA A 204 36.86 -7.23 8.19
C ALA A 204 37.53 -8.41 7.43
N THR A 205 37.56 -8.34 6.09
CA THR A 205 38.41 -9.14 5.19
C THR A 205 39.76 -8.45 4.87
N GLY A 206 40.23 -7.56 5.77
CA GLY A 206 41.66 -7.30 5.94
C GLY A 206 42.46 -8.54 6.38
N ILE A 207 41.82 -9.70 6.49
CA ILE A 207 42.48 -10.99 6.49
C ILE A 207 41.99 -11.77 5.28
N ASN A 208 42.58 -11.49 4.12
CA ASN A 208 42.66 -12.49 3.05
C ASN A 208 43.07 -13.81 3.73
N ASN A 209 42.56 -14.99 3.34
CA ASN A 209 43.00 -16.26 3.94
C ASN A 209 44.52 -16.54 3.69
N GLY A 210 45.21 -15.60 3.04
CA GLY A 210 46.66 -15.46 2.97
C GLY A 210 47.20 -14.05 3.28
N ASN A 211 46.50 -13.16 4.02
CA ASN A 211 47.12 -11.94 4.56
C ASN A 211 47.99 -12.35 5.76
N ASN A 212 49.08 -13.04 5.43
CA ASN A 212 50.14 -13.35 6.36
C ASN A 212 50.99 -12.10 6.66
N GLY A 213 50.53 -10.90 6.29
CA GLY A 213 51.37 -9.73 6.17
C GLY A 213 52.43 -9.88 5.08
N VAL A 214 53.16 -8.81 4.82
CA VAL A 214 54.39 -8.89 4.05
C VAL A 214 55.49 -9.41 4.98
N MET A 215 56.25 -10.40 4.50
CA MET A 215 57.37 -10.99 5.23
C MET A 215 58.69 -10.44 4.70
N TYR A 216 59.57 -10.02 5.60
CA TYR A 216 60.95 -9.64 5.31
C TYR A 216 61.93 -10.44 6.16
N THR A 217 63.16 -10.55 5.68
CA THR A 217 64.28 -11.12 6.45
C THR A 217 65.28 -10.02 6.77
N GLY A 218 65.60 -9.84 8.04
CA GLY A 218 66.66 -8.93 8.48
C GLY A 218 68.02 -9.38 7.96
N ASN A 219 68.89 -8.42 7.66
CA ASN A 219 70.27 -8.63 7.21
C ASN A 219 71.29 -7.93 8.12
N GLY A 220 70.85 -7.39 9.27
CA GLY A 220 71.70 -6.67 10.22
C GLY A 220 72.07 -5.24 9.82
N SER A 221 71.52 -4.69 8.73
CA SER A 221 71.82 -3.31 8.31
C SER A 221 70.63 -2.55 7.71
N THR A 222 69.67 -3.23 7.08
CA THR A 222 68.44 -2.61 6.57
C THR A 222 67.50 -2.30 7.73
N SER A 223 67.14 -1.01 7.92
CA SER A 223 66.17 -0.59 8.93
C SER A 223 64.76 -0.33 8.37
N SER A 224 64.63 -0.16 7.04
CA SER A 224 63.40 0.30 6.40
C SER A 224 62.79 -0.77 5.48
N PHE A 225 61.48 -1.01 5.62
CA PHE A 225 60.73 -2.05 4.91
C PHE A 225 59.46 -1.47 4.30
N ALA A 226 59.22 -1.72 3.01
CA ALA A 226 58.13 -1.12 2.26
C ALA A 226 56.74 -1.57 2.77
N ILE A 227 55.76 -0.69 2.65
CA ILE A 227 54.33 -0.95 2.89
C ILE A 227 53.51 -0.26 1.79
N SER A 228 52.24 -0.61 1.68
CA SER A 228 51.31 0.11 0.81
C SER A 228 51.22 1.59 1.19
N PRO A 229 51.00 2.50 0.22
CA PRO A 229 50.85 3.92 0.52
C PRO A 229 49.66 4.23 1.44
N GLY A 230 49.78 5.29 2.26
CA GLY A 230 48.68 5.82 3.07
C GLY A 230 48.59 5.30 4.51
N HIS A 231 49.43 4.32 4.88
CA HIS A 231 49.51 3.84 6.26
C HIS A 231 50.31 4.77 7.18
N ASN A 232 49.97 4.74 8.47
CA ASN A 232 50.77 5.31 9.56
C ASN A 232 51.07 4.22 10.59
N ALA A 233 51.87 4.54 11.61
CA ALA A 233 52.29 3.54 12.60
C ALA A 233 51.13 2.93 13.43
N TYR A 234 49.93 3.51 13.38
CA TYR A 234 48.73 3.01 14.07
C TYR A 234 47.76 2.24 13.17
N SER A 235 48.01 2.19 11.85
CA SER A 235 47.24 1.37 10.89
C SER A 235 47.99 0.09 10.48
N LEU A 236 48.98 -0.32 11.28
CA LEU A 236 49.82 -1.50 11.05
C LEU A 236 49.95 -2.35 12.32
N LEU A 237 50.07 -3.67 12.13
CA LEU A 237 50.58 -4.59 13.16
C LEU A 237 51.93 -5.13 12.69
N VAL A 238 53.01 -4.78 13.39
CA VAL A 238 54.39 -5.15 13.04
C VAL A 238 54.91 -6.16 14.06
N PHE A 239 55.51 -7.24 13.57
CA PHE A 239 56.09 -8.29 14.41
C PHE A 239 57.55 -8.55 13.99
N LEU A 240 58.43 -8.71 14.98
CA LEU A 240 59.82 -9.14 14.80
C LEU A 240 60.00 -10.47 15.53
N ASN A 241 60.35 -11.54 14.80
CA ASN A 241 60.41 -12.92 15.30
C ASN A 241 59.13 -13.34 16.07
N GLY A 242 57.97 -12.86 15.61
CA GLY A 242 56.66 -13.13 16.23
C GLY A 242 56.31 -12.23 17.42
N VAL A 243 57.19 -11.33 17.86
CA VAL A 243 56.93 -10.37 18.94
C VAL A 243 56.36 -9.08 18.37
N CYS A 244 55.20 -8.65 18.86
CA CYS A 244 54.57 -7.39 18.47
C CYS A 244 55.45 -6.20 18.84
N GLN A 245 55.66 -5.29 17.88
CA GLN A 245 56.48 -4.09 18.02
C GLN A 245 55.60 -2.88 18.31
N ARG A 246 56.06 -1.99 19.19
CA ARG A 246 55.30 -0.80 19.61
C ARG A 246 55.53 0.37 18.64
N PRO A 247 54.47 0.94 18.05
CA PRO A 247 54.55 2.16 17.26
C PRO A 247 55.24 3.31 18.01
N GLY A 248 56.13 4.04 17.34
CA GLY A 248 56.83 5.21 17.88
C GLY A 248 57.97 4.91 18.85
N THR A 249 58.07 3.68 19.36
CA THR A 249 59.17 3.24 20.23
C THR A 249 60.08 2.26 19.50
N ASP A 250 59.51 1.18 18.97
CA ASP A 250 60.28 0.10 18.35
C ASP A 250 60.37 0.31 16.82
N TYR A 251 59.44 1.07 16.23
CA TYR A 251 59.46 1.48 14.82
C TYR A 251 58.71 2.80 14.58
N THR A 252 58.98 3.47 13.45
CA THR A 252 58.17 4.58 12.90
C THR A 252 57.70 4.25 11.48
N VAL A 253 56.79 5.05 10.92
CA VAL A 253 56.39 4.94 9.51
C VAL A 253 56.73 6.23 8.78
N THR A 254 57.60 6.14 7.77
CA THR A 254 58.02 7.27 6.93
C THR A 254 58.01 6.88 5.47
N ALA A 255 57.46 7.74 4.59
CA ALA A 255 57.49 7.57 3.13
C ALA A 255 57.06 6.16 2.64
N ASN A 256 55.96 5.63 3.18
CA ASN A 256 55.42 4.30 2.87
C ASN A 256 56.38 3.14 3.25
N ALA A 257 57.11 3.30 4.36
CA ALA A 257 57.93 2.25 4.92
C ALA A 257 57.85 2.22 6.46
N VAL A 258 57.89 1.01 7.02
CA VAL A 258 58.17 0.77 8.44
C VAL A 258 59.68 0.90 8.66
N ASP A 259 60.09 1.79 9.54
CA ASP A 259 61.50 2.07 9.86
C ASP A 259 61.82 1.76 11.32
N PHE A 260 62.75 0.84 11.53
CA PHE A 260 63.26 0.40 12.83
C PHE A 260 64.43 1.26 13.36
N SER A 261 64.79 2.36 12.68
CA SER A 261 65.92 3.22 13.06
C SER A 261 65.82 3.84 14.47
N VAL A 262 64.61 3.95 15.01
CA VAL A 262 64.35 4.45 16.38
C VAL A 262 64.44 3.37 17.45
N GLY A 263 64.48 2.10 17.04
CA GLY A 263 64.51 0.92 17.89
C GLY A 263 65.69 0.00 17.54
N THR A 264 65.44 -1.30 17.57
CA THR A 264 66.46 -2.31 17.22
C THR A 264 66.37 -2.63 15.73
N ILE A 265 67.46 -2.38 14.99
CA ILE A 265 67.57 -2.79 13.58
C ILE A 265 67.49 -4.33 13.50
N PRO A 266 66.60 -4.91 12.68
CA PRO A 266 66.49 -6.36 12.52
C PRO A 266 67.81 -7.01 12.09
N GLN A 267 68.26 -8.01 12.84
CA GLN A 267 69.53 -8.71 12.64
C GLN A 267 69.44 -9.75 11.53
N THR A 268 70.60 -10.25 11.09
CA THR A 268 70.67 -11.29 10.05
C THR A 268 69.88 -12.53 10.46
N GLY A 269 68.81 -12.83 9.72
CA GLY A 269 67.94 -13.98 9.96
C GLY A 269 66.67 -13.68 10.75
N ASP A 270 66.48 -12.46 11.25
CA ASP A 270 65.22 -12.07 11.90
C ASP A 270 64.06 -12.07 10.90
N ALA A 271 62.92 -12.63 11.30
CA ALA A 271 61.69 -12.63 10.52
C ALA A 271 60.82 -11.42 10.89
N ILE A 272 60.51 -10.59 9.91
CA ILE A 272 59.67 -9.40 10.10
C ILE A 272 58.34 -9.64 9.39
N GLN A 273 57.24 -9.48 10.10
CA GLN A 273 55.89 -9.57 9.57
C GLN A 273 55.18 -8.23 9.73
N ILE A 274 54.68 -7.65 8.63
CA ILE A 274 53.91 -6.41 8.65
C ILE A 274 52.51 -6.70 8.13
N ARG A 275 51.49 -6.50 8.98
CA ARG A 275 50.08 -6.60 8.60
C ARG A 275 49.48 -5.21 8.47
N GLU A 276 48.99 -4.92 7.27
CA GLU A 276 48.29 -3.69 6.95
C GLU A 276 46.81 -3.80 7.33
N LEU A 277 46.35 -2.92 8.23
CA LEU A 277 44.93 -2.81 8.59
C LEU A 277 44.19 -1.97 7.55
N VAL A 278 42.90 -2.19 7.42
CA VAL A 278 42.09 -1.47 6.43
C VAL A 278 41.97 0.01 6.82
N ILE A 279 42.26 0.90 5.87
CA ILE A 279 42.23 2.37 6.00
C ILE A 279 41.25 3.04 5.03
#